data_AF-A0A6I4W313-F1
#
_entry.id   AF-A0A6I4W313-F1
#
_cell.length_a   1.000
_cell.length_b   1.000
_cell.length_c   1.000
_cell.angle_alpha   90.00
_cell.angle_beta   90.00
_cell.angle_gamma   90.00
#
_symmetry.space_group_name_H-M   'P 1'
#
loop_
_entity.id
_entity.type
_entity.pdbx_description
1 polymer ?
#
loop_
_entity_poly.entity_id
_entity_poly.type
_entity_poly.pdbx_seq_one_letter_code
_entity_poly.pdbx_strand_id
1 'polypeptide(L)'
;MINLKKCLSIFSILIICAVIAFQTPFSYASENSDPKPKSSEFQLIIQNAKQIPTKYRQQLTQEFYRVYPLLVNKFNKNAPKTIYLKVDNKTEYGAYVIGHTISINYKAIQIDLDAGNLGIMIHELTHIVQDGYQGDVPSWIVEGMADYAVLLYGTEKTDVSLPKASEVKSGKKYLEKESYRHVTRFLLWVKTHRRATIFEDINAAAMAGTYKESLFKKWTGQTLEQLTQAYAKNPGSFEENSQCFAQRNDCPDVVPIEIYHQVKISKGKAVNLRSKPFKEAKTVGSIKNGEIVTIKCQTTGDLVGKSSKKTKLWSHVQIGNKKGYLSHIYLPDINKTNIKDIPACKKK
;
A
#
# COMPACT_ATOMS: atom_id res chain seq x y z
N MET A 1 3.93 -12.74 -101.09
CA MET A 1 3.55 -11.56 -101.92
C MET A 1 2.20 -11.08 -101.41
N ILE A 2 2.16 -9.95 -100.68
CA ILE A 2 1.61 -8.63 -101.11
C ILE A 2 0.06 -8.67 -101.06
N ASN A 3 -0.72 -7.83 -100.36
CA ASN A 3 -0.71 -6.40 -99.97
C ASN A 3 -1.75 -6.24 -98.82
N LEU A 4 -1.58 -5.51 -97.71
CA LEU A 4 -1.42 -4.07 -97.47
C LEU A 4 -2.52 -3.15 -98.05
N LYS A 5 -3.32 -2.53 -97.16
CA LYS A 5 -3.68 -1.08 -97.08
C LYS A 5 -4.76 -0.88 -95.99
N LYS A 6 -4.39 -0.32 -94.83
CA LYS A 6 -4.47 1.11 -94.44
C LYS A 6 -5.91 1.65 -94.35
N CYS A 7 -6.33 1.98 -93.12
CA CYS A 7 -7.11 3.19 -92.87
C CYS A 7 -6.68 3.80 -91.52
N LEU A 8 -6.13 5.01 -91.59
CA LEU A 8 -5.83 5.88 -90.45
C LEU A 8 -7.15 6.36 -89.82
N SER A 9 -7.23 6.38 -88.50
CA SER A 9 -7.90 7.48 -87.80
C SER A 9 -7.21 7.75 -86.47
N ILE A 10 -6.79 8.99 -86.31
CA ILE A 10 -6.16 9.59 -85.13
C ILE A 10 -7.30 9.95 -84.16
N PHE A 11 -7.15 9.64 -82.86
CA PHE A 11 -7.28 10.60 -81.74
C PHE A 11 -7.22 9.89 -80.37
N SER A 12 -6.53 10.56 -79.43
CA SER A 12 -6.73 10.52 -77.96
C SER A 12 -6.07 9.41 -77.14
N ILE A 13 -4.81 9.69 -76.79
CA ILE A 13 -4.20 9.64 -75.44
C ILE A 13 -5.07 9.01 -74.33
N LEU A 14 -4.62 7.87 -73.80
CA LEU A 14 -4.63 7.59 -72.36
C LEU A 14 -3.66 6.44 -72.04
N ILE A 15 -2.50 6.82 -71.50
CA ILE A 15 -1.49 5.92 -70.94
C ILE A 15 -2.09 5.36 -69.64
N ILE A 16 -2.61 4.14 -69.70
CA ILE A 16 -2.92 3.37 -68.50
C ILE A 16 -1.62 2.64 -68.13
N CYS A 17 -0.86 3.21 -67.20
CA CYS A 17 0.20 2.50 -66.51
C CYS A 17 -0.43 1.29 -65.79
N ALA A 18 -0.13 0.09 -66.25
CA ALA A 18 -0.40 -1.15 -65.54
C ALA A 18 0.49 -1.19 -64.28
N VAL A 19 -0.05 -0.71 -63.16
CA VAL A 19 0.53 -0.96 -61.84
C VAL A 19 0.24 -2.42 -61.51
N ILE A 20 1.25 -3.28 -61.69
CA ILE A 20 1.26 -4.62 -61.11
C ILE A 20 1.34 -4.42 -59.60
N ALA A 21 0.18 -4.44 -58.94
CA ALA A 21 0.11 -4.47 -57.50
C ALA A 21 0.66 -5.82 -57.03
N PHE A 22 1.91 -5.83 -56.56
CA PHE A 22 2.39 -6.86 -55.66
C PHE A 22 1.46 -6.88 -54.45
N GLN A 23 0.55 -7.85 -54.41
CA GLN A 23 -0.20 -8.16 -53.20
C GLN A 23 0.81 -8.77 -52.23
N THR A 24 1.38 -7.91 -51.38
CA THR A 24 1.98 -8.40 -50.14
C THR A 24 0.90 -9.17 -49.39
N PRO A 25 1.21 -10.33 -48.79
CA PRO A 25 0.27 -10.93 -47.87
C PRO A 25 0.05 -9.92 -46.74
N PHE A 26 -1.14 -9.34 -46.69
CA PHE A 26 -1.61 -8.62 -45.52
C PHE A 26 -1.54 -9.61 -44.36
N SER A 27 -0.48 -9.57 -43.57
CA SER A 27 -0.50 -10.17 -42.24
C SER A 27 -1.63 -9.47 -41.50
N TYR A 28 -2.72 -10.19 -41.24
CA TYR A 28 -3.74 -9.77 -40.30
C TYR A 28 -3.04 -9.52 -38.96
N ALA A 29 -2.74 -8.26 -38.65
CA ALA A 29 -2.40 -7.85 -37.31
C ALA A 29 -3.61 -8.14 -36.43
N SER A 30 -3.40 -8.90 -35.35
CA SER A 30 -4.48 -9.26 -34.42
C SER A 30 -5.10 -7.97 -33.85
N GLU A 31 -6.40 -7.78 -34.07
CA GLU A 31 -7.23 -6.67 -33.60
C GLU A 31 -7.40 -6.60 -32.05
N ASN A 32 -6.58 -7.30 -31.26
CA ASN A 32 -6.87 -7.60 -29.85
C ASN A 32 -5.72 -7.42 -28.84
N SER A 33 -4.76 -6.54 -29.10
CA SER A 33 -3.82 -6.11 -28.06
C SER A 33 -3.37 -4.68 -28.30
N ASP A 34 -3.57 -3.79 -27.31
CA ASP A 34 -2.73 -2.60 -27.22
C ASP A 34 -1.25 -3.04 -27.32
N PRO A 35 -0.39 -2.28 -28.02
CA PRO A 35 0.87 -2.82 -28.50
C PRO A 35 1.77 -3.15 -27.32
N LYS A 36 2.12 -4.44 -27.19
CA LYS A 36 3.27 -4.91 -26.42
C LYS A 36 4.41 -3.88 -26.61
N PRO A 37 5.02 -3.34 -25.54
CA PRO A 37 6.19 -2.50 -25.70
C PRO A 37 7.22 -3.27 -26.54
N LYS A 38 7.68 -2.69 -27.66
CA LYS A 38 8.48 -3.38 -28.69
C LYS A 38 9.74 -4.08 -28.12
N SER A 39 10.17 -3.73 -26.91
CA SER A 39 11.33 -4.25 -26.19
C SER A 39 11.02 -5.16 -25.00
N SER A 40 9.75 -5.46 -24.67
CA SER A 40 9.45 -6.28 -23.48
C SER A 40 9.76 -7.76 -23.71
N GLU A 41 10.57 -8.35 -22.83
CA GLU A 41 10.80 -9.79 -22.81
C GLU A 41 9.61 -10.58 -22.24
N PHE A 42 8.70 -9.90 -21.56
CA PHE A 42 7.50 -10.49 -20.96
C PHE A 42 6.33 -10.49 -21.94
N GLN A 43 5.43 -11.46 -21.79
CA GLN A 43 4.24 -11.60 -22.62
C GLN A 43 3.03 -11.96 -21.77
N LEU A 44 1.92 -11.26 -22.00
CA LEU A 44 0.60 -11.63 -21.53
C LEU A 44 -0.20 -12.24 -22.68
N ILE A 45 -0.74 -13.45 -22.47
CA ILE A 45 -1.63 -14.13 -23.40
C ILE A 45 -3.02 -14.20 -22.80
N ILE A 46 -3.96 -13.43 -23.35
CA ILE A 46 -5.37 -13.47 -22.93
C ILE A 46 -6.09 -14.57 -23.70
N GLN A 47 -6.39 -15.67 -23.02
CA GLN A 47 -7.16 -16.78 -23.55
C GLN A 47 -8.62 -16.38 -23.75
N ASN A 48 -9.20 -16.74 -24.89
CA ASN A 48 -10.59 -16.44 -25.23
C ASN A 48 -10.96 -14.95 -25.04
N ALA A 49 -10.06 -14.03 -25.45
CA ALA A 49 -10.17 -12.58 -25.23
C ALA A 49 -11.55 -11.97 -25.50
N LYS A 50 -12.31 -12.48 -26.48
CA LYS A 50 -13.68 -12.03 -26.78
C LYS A 50 -14.66 -12.14 -25.59
N GLN A 51 -14.35 -12.94 -24.57
CA GLN A 51 -15.16 -13.10 -23.36
C GLN A 51 -14.97 -11.97 -22.32
N ILE A 52 -13.90 -11.18 -22.43
CA ILE A 52 -13.64 -10.02 -21.56
C ILE A 52 -14.00 -8.77 -22.35
N PRO A 53 -14.75 -7.80 -21.81
CA PRO A 53 -14.93 -6.50 -22.47
C PRO A 53 -13.62 -5.83 -22.87
N THR A 54 -13.56 -5.23 -24.07
CA THR A 54 -12.32 -4.65 -24.64
C THR A 54 -11.61 -3.68 -23.69
N LYS A 55 -12.37 -2.79 -23.02
CA LYS A 55 -11.80 -1.84 -22.05
C LYS A 55 -11.02 -2.52 -20.91
N TYR A 56 -11.54 -3.63 -20.37
CA TYR A 56 -10.88 -4.36 -19.28
C TYR A 56 -9.65 -5.11 -19.80
N ARG A 57 -9.69 -5.66 -21.02
CA ARG A 57 -8.50 -6.27 -21.63
C ARG A 57 -7.36 -5.27 -21.76
N GLN A 58 -7.66 -4.06 -22.20
CA GLN A 58 -6.67 -2.99 -22.35
C GLN A 58 -6.08 -2.61 -21.00
N GLN A 59 -6.93 -2.32 -20.00
CA GLN A 59 -6.47 -1.98 -18.64
C GLN A 59 -5.58 -3.08 -18.02
N LEU A 60 -6.02 -4.34 -18.06
CA LEU A 60 -5.27 -5.47 -17.51
C LEU A 60 -3.94 -5.69 -18.23
N THR A 61 -3.92 -5.51 -19.55
CA THR A 61 -2.69 -5.63 -20.36
C THR A 61 -1.70 -4.50 -20.04
N GLN A 62 -2.19 -3.27 -19.93
CA GLN A 62 -1.36 -2.12 -19.56
C GLN A 62 -0.75 -2.30 -18.18
N GLU A 63 -1.55 -2.75 -17.21
CA GLU A 63 -1.09 -3.00 -15.85
C GLU A 63 -0.06 -4.12 -15.76
N PHE A 64 -0.24 -5.20 -16.52
CA PHE A 64 0.76 -6.26 -16.66
C PHE A 64 2.12 -5.70 -17.09
N TYR A 65 2.17 -4.94 -18.19
CA TYR A 65 3.44 -4.41 -18.71
C TYR A 65 4.05 -3.35 -17.81
N ARG A 66 3.23 -2.65 -17.02
CA ARG A 66 3.71 -1.68 -16.03
C ARG A 66 4.36 -2.36 -14.83
N VAL A 67 3.75 -3.42 -14.29
CA VAL A 67 4.09 -3.93 -12.95
C VAL A 67 4.88 -5.23 -12.99
N TYR A 68 4.58 -6.15 -13.93
CA TYR A 68 5.21 -7.47 -13.91
C TYR A 68 6.76 -7.42 -13.97
N PRO A 69 7.40 -6.60 -14.82
CA PRO A 69 8.87 -6.47 -14.82
C PRO A 69 9.44 -6.01 -13.46
N LEU A 70 8.70 -5.14 -12.75
CA LEU A 70 9.11 -4.64 -11.43
C LEU A 70 9.04 -5.75 -10.38
N LEU A 71 7.97 -6.56 -10.40
CA LEU A 71 7.78 -7.71 -9.51
C LEU A 71 8.88 -8.75 -9.72
N VAL A 72 9.15 -9.12 -10.98
CA VAL A 72 10.21 -10.07 -11.36
C VAL A 72 11.57 -9.59 -10.84
N ASN A 73 11.92 -8.32 -11.08
CA ASN A 73 13.20 -7.77 -10.63
C ASN A 73 13.32 -7.73 -9.09
N LYS A 74 12.22 -7.41 -8.39
CA LYS A 74 12.21 -7.23 -6.94
C LYS A 74 12.19 -8.55 -6.17
N PHE A 75 11.41 -9.53 -6.61
CA PHE A 75 11.10 -10.73 -5.82
C PHE A 75 11.67 -12.03 -6.40
N ASN A 76 11.63 -12.24 -7.73
CA ASN A 76 12.16 -13.46 -8.35
C ASN A 76 12.53 -13.23 -9.82
N LYS A 77 13.84 -13.06 -10.10
CA LYS A 77 14.37 -12.79 -11.45
C LYS A 77 14.21 -13.97 -12.42
N ASN A 78 13.91 -15.16 -11.92
CA ASN A 78 13.70 -16.38 -12.72
C ASN A 78 12.22 -16.66 -12.95
N ALA A 79 11.33 -15.73 -12.60
CA ALA A 79 9.90 -15.89 -12.82
C ALA A 79 9.56 -16.03 -14.33
N PRO A 80 8.42 -16.67 -14.65
CA PRO A 80 8.06 -17.01 -16.04
C PRO A 80 7.91 -15.79 -16.94
N LYS A 81 8.39 -15.88 -18.19
CA LYS A 81 8.28 -14.76 -19.14
C LYS A 81 6.90 -14.65 -19.82
N THR A 82 6.15 -15.75 -19.86
CA THR A 82 4.84 -15.83 -20.52
C THR A 82 3.76 -16.16 -19.51
N ILE A 83 2.84 -15.22 -19.31
CA ILE A 83 1.73 -15.30 -18.36
C ILE A 83 0.42 -15.41 -19.14
N TYR A 84 -0.49 -16.22 -18.64
CA TYR A 84 -1.82 -16.40 -19.22
C TYR A 84 -2.86 -15.70 -18.38
N LEU A 85 -3.86 -15.12 -19.05
CA LEU A 85 -5.05 -14.59 -18.40
C LEU A 85 -6.28 -15.21 -19.04
N LYS A 86 -7.21 -15.71 -18.24
CA LYS A 86 -8.48 -16.27 -18.69
C LYS A 86 -9.65 -15.77 -17.84
N VAL A 87 -10.86 -15.92 -18.37
CA VAL A 87 -12.09 -15.64 -17.62
C VAL A 87 -12.54 -16.87 -16.86
N ASP A 88 -12.91 -16.67 -15.61
CA ASP A 88 -13.72 -17.59 -14.83
C ASP A 88 -14.76 -16.78 -14.05
N ASN A 89 -15.90 -16.49 -14.68
CA ASN A 89 -16.98 -15.75 -14.01
C ASN A 89 -17.84 -16.64 -13.08
N LYS A 90 -17.45 -17.90 -12.85
CA LYS A 90 -18.18 -18.84 -12.00
C LYS A 90 -17.59 -18.95 -10.59
N THR A 91 -16.32 -18.59 -10.41
CA THR A 91 -15.69 -18.57 -9.08
C THR A 91 -16.28 -17.49 -8.19
N GLU A 92 -16.24 -17.69 -6.87
CA GLU A 92 -16.66 -16.69 -5.88
C GLU A 92 -15.58 -15.63 -5.62
N TYR A 93 -14.33 -15.89 -6.01
CA TYR A 93 -13.22 -14.96 -5.87
C TYR A 93 -13.18 -13.91 -6.99
N GLY A 94 -12.54 -12.76 -6.75
CA GLY A 94 -12.31 -11.77 -7.79
C GLY A 94 -11.32 -12.26 -8.86
N ALA A 95 -10.28 -12.97 -8.42
CA ALA A 95 -9.31 -13.66 -9.25
C ALA A 95 -8.59 -14.76 -8.45
N TYR A 96 -7.84 -15.60 -9.15
CA TYR A 96 -6.90 -16.56 -8.55
C TYR A 96 -5.83 -16.99 -9.57
N VAL A 97 -4.71 -17.50 -9.08
CA VAL A 97 -3.63 -18.06 -9.91
C VAL A 97 -3.56 -19.58 -9.79
N ILE A 98 -3.38 -20.25 -10.94
CA ILE A 98 -2.90 -21.64 -11.00
C ILE A 98 -1.76 -21.72 -12.02
N GLY A 99 -0.59 -22.16 -11.56
CA GLY A 99 0.65 -22.11 -12.36
C GLY A 99 0.88 -20.68 -12.85
N HIS A 100 1.04 -20.50 -14.17
CA HIS A 100 1.25 -19.18 -14.77
C HIS A 100 -0.04 -18.54 -15.31
N THR A 101 -1.21 -19.02 -14.88
CA THR A 101 -2.51 -18.57 -15.38
C THR A 101 -3.29 -17.82 -14.32
N ILE A 102 -3.56 -16.55 -14.59
CA ILE A 102 -4.49 -15.73 -13.83
C ILE A 102 -5.90 -15.99 -14.35
N SER A 103 -6.81 -16.38 -13.46
CA SER A 103 -8.23 -16.56 -13.76
C SER A 103 -9.00 -15.42 -13.12
N ILE A 104 -9.72 -14.62 -13.92
CA ILE A 104 -10.43 -13.43 -13.45
C ILE A 104 -11.94 -13.63 -13.49
N ASN A 105 -12.62 -13.31 -12.39
CA ASN A 105 -14.06 -13.09 -12.36
C ASN A 105 -14.32 -11.58 -12.51
N TYR A 106 -14.24 -11.08 -13.75
CA TYR A 106 -14.39 -9.64 -13.99
C TYR A 106 -15.77 -9.11 -13.58
N LYS A 107 -16.79 -9.97 -13.45
CA LYS A 107 -18.11 -9.59 -12.96
C LYS A 107 -18.09 -9.28 -11.46
N ALA A 108 -17.34 -10.05 -10.67
CA ALA A 108 -17.20 -9.81 -9.24
C ALA A 108 -16.42 -8.53 -8.94
N ILE A 109 -15.44 -8.17 -9.78
CA ILE A 109 -14.57 -7.00 -9.60
C ILE A 109 -14.91 -5.86 -10.58
N GLN A 110 -16.12 -5.85 -11.14
CA GLN A 110 -16.46 -4.90 -12.20
C GLN A 110 -16.33 -3.45 -11.73
N ILE A 111 -16.74 -3.17 -10.49
CA ILE A 111 -16.67 -1.84 -9.88
C ILE A 111 -15.21 -1.36 -9.79
N ASP A 112 -14.30 -2.25 -9.41
CA ASP A 112 -12.86 -1.93 -9.32
C ASP A 112 -12.27 -1.65 -10.70
N LEU A 113 -12.58 -2.49 -11.69
CA LEU A 113 -12.10 -2.28 -13.08
C LEU A 113 -12.63 -0.97 -13.68
N ASP A 114 -13.90 -0.63 -13.41
CA ASP A 114 -14.51 0.62 -13.84
C ASP A 114 -13.88 1.84 -13.16
N ALA A 115 -13.48 1.72 -11.89
CA ALA A 115 -12.72 2.76 -11.17
C ALA A 115 -11.23 2.83 -11.59
N GLY A 116 -10.74 1.84 -12.33
CA GLY A 116 -9.31 1.68 -12.63
C GLY A 116 -8.48 1.20 -11.44
N ASN A 117 -9.13 0.62 -10.42
CA ASN A 117 -8.47 -0.06 -9.31
C ASN A 117 -8.00 -1.45 -9.78
N LEU A 118 -6.73 -1.54 -10.16
CA LEU A 118 -6.12 -2.77 -10.69
C LEU A 118 -5.25 -3.49 -9.66
N GLY A 119 -5.45 -3.20 -8.37
CA GLY A 119 -4.70 -3.82 -7.28
C GLY A 119 -4.77 -5.34 -7.29
N ILE A 120 -5.92 -5.92 -7.69
CA ILE A 120 -6.06 -7.37 -7.85
C ILE A 120 -5.11 -7.93 -8.91
N MET A 121 -4.86 -7.21 -10.01
CA MET A 121 -3.90 -7.66 -11.02
C MET A 121 -2.48 -7.68 -10.45
N ILE A 122 -2.11 -6.68 -9.64
CA ILE A 122 -0.80 -6.64 -8.96
C ILE A 122 -0.67 -7.81 -7.98
N HIS A 123 -1.73 -8.08 -7.21
CA HIS A 123 -1.79 -9.18 -6.25
C HIS A 123 -1.58 -10.54 -6.94
N GLU A 124 -2.38 -10.85 -7.96
CA GLU A 124 -2.27 -12.12 -8.70
C GLU A 124 -0.92 -12.26 -9.43
N LEU A 125 -0.41 -11.17 -10.04
CA LEU A 125 0.92 -11.20 -10.66
C LEU A 125 2.02 -11.45 -9.64
N THR A 126 1.82 -11.08 -8.38
CA THR A 126 2.78 -11.37 -7.33
C THR A 126 2.78 -12.86 -7.00
N HIS A 127 1.63 -13.53 -6.99
CA HIS A 127 1.57 -14.99 -6.85
C HIS A 127 2.33 -15.73 -7.95
N ILE A 128 2.28 -15.25 -9.19
CA ILE A 128 3.09 -15.80 -10.30
C ILE A 128 4.59 -15.75 -9.98
N VAL A 129 5.05 -14.65 -9.37
CA VAL A 129 6.47 -14.47 -9.01
C VAL A 129 6.83 -15.33 -7.78
N GLN A 130 5.87 -15.52 -6.87
CA GLN A 130 5.96 -16.40 -5.71
C GLN A 130 5.87 -17.90 -6.04
N ASP A 131 5.51 -18.30 -7.26
CA ASP A 131 5.55 -19.70 -7.71
C ASP A 131 6.96 -20.32 -7.59
N GLY A 132 8.00 -19.49 -7.48
CA GLY A 132 9.36 -19.92 -7.16
C GLY A 132 9.64 -20.18 -5.67
N TYR A 133 8.69 -19.94 -4.77
CA TYR A 133 8.81 -20.28 -3.36
C TYR A 133 8.91 -21.80 -3.18
N GLN A 134 9.74 -22.22 -2.25
CA GLN A 134 10.01 -23.63 -1.98
C GLN A 134 9.64 -23.95 -0.53
N GLY A 135 9.34 -25.23 -0.26
CA GLY A 135 8.96 -25.71 1.05
C GLY A 135 7.64 -25.10 1.55
N ASP A 136 7.40 -25.22 2.87
CA ASP A 136 6.13 -24.86 3.47
C ASP A 136 6.09 -23.39 3.90
N VAL A 137 5.90 -22.49 2.93
CA VAL A 137 5.65 -21.07 3.22
C VAL A 137 4.17 -20.90 3.61
N PRO A 138 3.86 -20.40 4.83
CA PRO A 138 2.46 -20.25 5.27
C PRO A 138 1.67 -19.30 4.38
N SER A 139 0.42 -19.66 4.06
CA SER A 139 -0.45 -18.86 3.18
C SER A 139 -0.57 -17.39 3.63
N TRP A 140 -0.73 -17.13 4.93
CA TRP A 140 -0.82 -15.77 5.44
C TRP A 140 0.40 -14.89 5.11
N ILE A 141 1.59 -15.48 5.00
CA ILE A 141 2.81 -14.79 4.53
C ILE A 141 2.72 -14.55 3.03
N VAL A 142 2.31 -15.56 2.25
CA VAL A 142 2.16 -15.46 0.79
C VAL A 142 1.19 -14.32 0.44
N GLU A 143 0.01 -14.29 1.05
CA GLU A 143 -1.01 -13.26 0.86
C GLU A 143 -0.53 -11.87 1.31
N GLY A 144 0.11 -11.77 2.49
CA GLY A 144 0.64 -10.50 2.98
C GLY A 144 1.76 -9.93 2.10
N MET A 145 2.60 -10.80 1.52
CA MET A 145 3.62 -10.41 0.56
C MET A 145 3.01 -9.95 -0.78
N ALA A 146 1.92 -10.58 -1.23
CA ALA A 146 1.17 -10.14 -2.42
C ALA A 146 0.55 -8.76 -2.21
N ASP A 147 -0.10 -8.53 -1.07
CA ASP A 147 -0.67 -7.22 -0.74
C ASP A 147 0.39 -6.13 -0.47
N TYR A 148 1.58 -6.51 -0.01
CA TYR A 148 2.72 -5.59 0.05
C TYR A 148 3.11 -5.07 -1.34
N ALA A 149 3.11 -5.94 -2.36
CA ALA A 149 3.39 -5.53 -3.72
C ALA A 149 2.33 -4.56 -4.28
N VAL A 150 1.07 -4.72 -3.88
CA VAL A 150 0.01 -3.74 -4.21
C VAL A 150 0.32 -2.36 -3.63
N LEU A 151 0.82 -2.28 -2.39
CA LEU A 151 1.25 -0.99 -1.82
C LEU A 151 2.45 -0.39 -2.54
N LEU A 152 3.43 -1.23 -2.91
CA LEU A 152 4.64 -0.78 -3.61
C LEU A 152 4.35 -0.17 -4.98
N TYR A 153 3.49 -0.84 -5.77
CA TYR A 153 3.34 -0.57 -7.20
C TYR A 153 1.96 -0.04 -7.58
N GLY A 154 1.02 0.08 -6.64
CA GLY A 154 -0.29 0.68 -6.86
C GLY A 154 -0.21 2.13 -7.35
N THR A 155 -1.14 2.49 -8.22
CA THR A 155 -1.36 3.86 -8.70
C THR A 155 -2.24 4.65 -7.72
N GLU A 156 -2.49 5.93 -8.01
CA GLU A 156 -3.43 6.77 -7.28
C GLU A 156 -4.88 6.27 -7.29
N LYS A 157 -5.22 5.36 -8.22
CA LYS A 157 -6.53 4.70 -8.31
C LYS A 157 -6.58 3.35 -7.61
N THR A 158 -5.43 2.82 -7.18
CA THR A 158 -5.35 1.52 -6.55
C THR A 158 -5.76 1.64 -5.09
N ASP A 159 -6.62 0.73 -4.62
CA ASP A 159 -6.91 0.63 -3.19
C ASP A 159 -5.67 0.12 -2.44
N VAL A 160 -5.08 1.03 -1.68
CA VAL A 160 -3.89 0.82 -0.85
C VAL A 160 -4.22 0.97 0.64
N SER A 161 -5.51 0.88 1.00
CA SER A 161 -5.95 0.95 2.38
C SER A 161 -5.37 -0.19 3.22
N LEU A 162 -5.15 0.12 4.50
CA LEU A 162 -4.76 -0.85 5.51
C LEU A 162 -5.77 -0.83 6.66
N PRO A 163 -5.91 -1.94 7.40
CA PRO A 163 -6.71 -1.99 8.62
C PRO A 163 -6.31 -0.89 9.59
N LYS A 164 -7.29 -0.34 10.29
CA LYS A 164 -7.02 0.75 11.24
C LYS A 164 -6.22 0.22 12.42
N ALA A 165 -5.39 1.07 13.01
CA ALA A 165 -4.67 0.79 14.25
C ALA A 165 -5.58 0.25 15.37
N SER A 166 -6.86 0.68 15.43
CA SER A 166 -7.84 0.23 16.42
C SER A 166 -8.35 -1.20 16.21
N GLU A 167 -8.17 -1.78 15.01
CA GLU A 167 -8.71 -3.09 14.64
C GLU A 167 -7.69 -4.22 14.87
N VAL A 168 -6.41 -3.86 15.07
CA VAL A 168 -5.33 -4.83 15.16
C VAL A 168 -5.31 -5.56 16.50
N LYS A 169 -4.94 -6.85 16.45
CA LYS A 169 -4.83 -7.72 17.64
C LYS A 169 -3.48 -8.44 17.62
N SER A 170 -3.08 -8.94 18.79
CA SER A 170 -1.86 -9.74 18.95
C SER A 170 -2.11 -11.21 18.62
N GLY A 171 -1.03 -11.92 18.30
CA GLY A 171 -1.01 -13.37 18.15
C GLY A 171 -1.06 -13.84 16.70
N LYS A 172 -0.34 -14.93 16.42
CA LYS A 172 -0.27 -15.56 15.11
C LYS A 172 -1.64 -15.95 14.55
N LYS A 173 -2.53 -16.54 15.36
CA LYS A 173 -3.87 -16.97 14.93
C LYS A 173 -4.70 -15.83 14.35
N TYR A 174 -4.51 -14.61 14.84
CA TYR A 174 -5.17 -13.42 14.30
C TYR A 174 -4.63 -13.10 12.90
N LEU A 175 -3.31 -13.09 12.72
CA LEU A 175 -2.68 -12.88 11.42
C LEU A 175 -3.07 -13.96 10.40
N GLU A 176 -3.12 -15.22 10.81
CA GLU A 176 -3.56 -16.34 9.95
C GLU A 176 -5.01 -16.20 9.50
N LYS A 177 -5.89 -15.76 10.42
CA LYS A 177 -7.31 -15.60 10.12
C LYS A 177 -7.59 -14.40 9.22
N GLU A 178 -7.00 -13.26 9.53
CA GLU A 178 -7.30 -12.01 8.80
C GLU A 178 -6.45 -11.85 7.53
N SER A 179 -5.25 -12.46 7.50
CA SER A 179 -4.34 -12.55 6.33
C SER A 179 -4.09 -11.20 5.62
N TYR A 180 -3.75 -11.22 4.33
CA TYR A 180 -3.82 -10.07 3.41
C TYR A 180 -3.24 -8.77 4.01
N ARG A 181 -3.99 -7.66 3.91
CA ARG A 181 -3.64 -6.33 4.42
C ARG A 181 -3.32 -6.29 5.91
N HIS A 182 -3.87 -7.20 6.73
CA HIS A 182 -3.53 -7.27 8.16
C HIS A 182 -2.10 -7.76 8.36
N VAL A 183 -1.69 -8.75 7.58
CA VAL A 183 -0.31 -9.25 7.57
C VAL A 183 0.63 -8.20 7.00
N THR A 184 0.28 -7.57 5.88
CA THR A 184 1.06 -6.49 5.28
C THR A 184 1.31 -5.36 6.29
N ARG A 185 0.27 -4.91 6.99
CA ARG A 185 0.39 -3.88 8.03
C ARG A 185 1.31 -4.30 9.17
N PHE A 186 1.20 -5.54 9.65
CA PHE A 186 2.10 -6.08 10.66
C PHE A 186 3.56 -6.11 10.17
N LEU A 187 3.80 -6.55 8.93
CA LEU A 187 5.15 -6.61 8.37
C LEU A 187 5.73 -5.21 8.12
N LEU A 188 4.93 -4.22 7.74
CA LEU A 188 5.36 -2.81 7.71
C LEU A 188 5.76 -2.31 9.10
N TRP A 189 5.02 -2.68 10.15
CA TRP A 189 5.42 -2.37 11.52
C TRP A 189 6.75 -3.01 11.89
N VAL A 190 6.97 -4.28 11.54
CA VAL A 190 8.26 -4.97 11.77
C VAL A 190 9.38 -4.29 10.97
N LYS A 191 9.11 -3.91 9.71
CA LYS A 191 10.03 -3.18 8.84
C LYS A 191 10.53 -1.91 9.52
N THR A 192 9.62 -1.08 10.00
CA THR A 192 9.93 0.21 10.63
C THR A 192 10.62 0.07 11.98
N HIS A 193 10.20 -0.88 12.82
CA HIS A 193 10.60 -0.88 14.24
C HIS A 193 11.69 -1.89 14.59
N ARG A 194 11.93 -2.89 13.73
CA ARG A 194 12.74 -4.06 14.08
C ARG A 194 13.74 -4.44 12.99
N ARG A 195 13.30 -4.53 11.74
CA ARG A 195 14.11 -5.06 10.64
C ARG A 195 13.69 -4.45 9.31
N ALA A 196 14.40 -3.41 8.89
CA ALA A 196 14.13 -2.65 7.67
C ALA A 196 14.06 -3.50 6.37
N THR A 197 14.63 -4.71 6.37
CA THR A 197 14.68 -5.62 5.23
C THR A 197 13.75 -6.84 5.39
N ILE A 198 12.77 -6.80 6.29
CA ILE A 198 11.97 -7.99 6.64
C ILE A 198 11.28 -8.62 5.41
N PHE A 199 10.79 -7.82 4.45
CA PHE A 199 10.17 -8.34 3.24
C PHE A 199 11.19 -9.04 2.34
N GLU A 200 12.39 -8.48 2.19
CA GLU A 200 13.50 -9.11 1.47
C GLU A 200 13.97 -10.40 2.16
N ASP A 201 14.08 -10.38 3.50
CA ASP A 201 14.51 -11.53 4.30
C ASP A 201 13.50 -12.69 4.17
N ILE A 202 12.19 -12.39 4.23
CA ILE A 202 11.11 -13.37 4.02
C ILE A 202 11.17 -13.94 2.60
N ASN A 203 11.22 -13.08 1.58
CA ASN A 203 11.28 -13.49 0.18
C ASN A 203 12.50 -14.39 -0.08
N ALA A 204 13.68 -14.00 0.40
CA ALA A 204 14.90 -14.80 0.22
C ALA A 204 14.81 -16.17 0.90
N ALA A 205 14.28 -16.23 2.13
CA ALA A 205 14.11 -17.50 2.84
C ALA A 205 13.08 -18.41 2.15
N ALA A 206 11.98 -17.84 1.64
CA ALA A 206 10.94 -18.55 0.90
C ALA A 206 11.47 -19.10 -0.44
N MET A 207 12.16 -18.29 -1.24
CA MET A 207 12.81 -18.73 -2.48
C MET A 207 13.86 -19.83 -2.25
N ALA A 208 14.56 -19.81 -1.11
CA ALA A 208 15.55 -20.80 -0.75
C ALA A 208 14.97 -22.08 -0.10
N GLY A 209 13.65 -22.15 0.14
CA GLY A 209 13.04 -23.29 0.82
C GLY A 209 13.39 -23.41 2.31
N THR A 210 13.85 -22.32 2.91
CA THR A 210 14.35 -22.29 4.30
C THR A 210 13.46 -21.51 5.25
N TYR A 211 12.34 -20.96 4.75
CA TYR A 211 11.43 -20.18 5.58
C TYR A 211 10.92 -20.99 6.77
N LYS A 212 11.07 -20.43 7.97
CA LYS A 212 10.52 -20.92 9.24
C LYS A 212 10.17 -19.73 10.12
N GLU A 213 9.09 -19.83 10.89
CA GLU A 213 8.68 -18.75 11.80
C GLU A 213 9.76 -18.38 12.83
N SER A 214 10.62 -19.33 13.20
CA SER A 214 11.78 -19.08 14.07
C SER A 214 12.76 -18.03 13.52
N LEU A 215 12.75 -17.78 12.20
CA LEU A 215 13.60 -16.78 11.57
C LEU A 215 13.27 -15.36 12.04
N PHE A 216 12.03 -15.07 12.44
CA PHE A 216 11.71 -13.77 13.05
C PHE A 216 12.60 -13.48 14.26
N LYS A 217 12.88 -14.48 15.11
CA LYS A 217 13.79 -14.31 16.25
C LYS A 217 15.22 -14.05 15.80
N LYS A 218 15.68 -14.74 14.75
CA LYS A 218 17.01 -14.56 14.18
C LYS A 218 17.18 -13.15 13.59
N TRP A 219 16.18 -12.64 12.86
CA TRP A 219 16.25 -11.36 12.18
C TRP A 219 15.98 -10.15 13.09
N THR A 220 15.10 -10.31 14.08
CA THR A 220 14.60 -9.17 14.89
C THR A 220 15.03 -9.23 16.36
N GLY A 221 15.60 -10.35 16.81
CA GLY A 221 15.83 -10.64 18.23
C GLY A 221 14.56 -11.05 19.01
N GLN A 222 13.37 -10.99 18.38
CA GLN A 222 12.09 -11.29 19.02
C GLN A 222 11.35 -12.43 18.29
N THR A 223 10.71 -13.31 19.05
CA THR A 223 9.80 -14.31 18.48
C THR A 223 8.58 -13.64 17.83
N LEU A 224 7.90 -14.33 16.91
CA LEU A 224 6.66 -13.84 16.29
C LEU A 224 5.60 -13.44 17.34
N GLU A 225 5.47 -14.22 18.41
CA GLU A 225 4.57 -13.91 19.52
C GLU A 225 4.93 -12.59 20.21
N GLN A 226 6.21 -12.37 20.52
CA GLN A 226 6.68 -11.11 21.10
C GLN A 226 6.49 -9.92 20.15
N LEU A 227 6.69 -10.12 18.85
CA LEU A 227 6.47 -9.09 17.83
C LEU A 227 5.01 -8.69 17.74
N THR A 228 4.09 -9.66 17.63
CA THR A 228 2.65 -9.36 17.53
C THR A 228 2.09 -8.74 18.81
N GLN A 229 2.61 -9.09 19.99
CA GLN A 229 2.28 -8.42 21.25
C GLN A 229 2.78 -6.97 21.29
N ALA A 230 4.01 -6.71 20.80
CA ALA A 230 4.55 -5.35 20.73
C ALA A 230 3.78 -4.50 19.70
N TYR A 231 3.44 -5.09 18.55
CA TYR A 231 2.61 -4.51 17.51
C TYR A 231 1.24 -4.07 18.05
N ALA A 232 0.50 -4.97 18.71
CA ALA A 232 -0.81 -4.62 19.27
C ALA A 232 -0.75 -3.54 20.37
N LYS A 233 0.37 -3.40 21.07
CA LYS A 233 0.56 -2.36 22.09
C LYS A 233 0.86 -0.98 21.50
N ASN A 234 1.54 -0.93 20.37
CA ASN A 234 1.92 0.30 19.69
C ASN A 234 1.85 0.11 18.17
N PRO A 235 0.65 0.09 17.58
CA PRO A 235 0.47 -0.33 16.20
C PRO A 235 0.94 0.65 15.13
N GLY A 236 1.31 1.89 15.49
CA GLY A 236 1.62 2.98 14.56
C GLY A 236 0.42 3.38 13.69
N SER A 237 0.62 4.32 12.76
CA SER A 237 -0.43 4.85 11.88
C SER A 237 -0.13 4.56 10.39
N PHE A 238 0.15 3.29 10.09
CA PHE A 238 0.55 2.85 8.74
C PHE A 238 -0.54 3.06 7.69
N GLU A 239 -1.80 3.06 8.11
CA GLU A 239 -2.97 3.34 7.28
C GLU A 239 -2.98 4.75 6.69
N GLU A 240 -2.31 5.72 7.32
CA GLU A 240 -2.30 7.12 6.88
C GLU A 240 -1.35 7.36 5.70
N ASN A 241 -0.35 6.49 5.50
CA ASN A 241 0.63 6.65 4.42
C ASN A 241 1.26 5.31 4.00
N SER A 242 0.40 4.33 3.71
CA SER A 242 0.77 2.93 3.49
C SER A 242 1.83 2.75 2.40
N GLN A 243 1.68 3.45 1.27
CA GLN A 243 2.64 3.37 0.16
C GLN A 243 4.01 3.96 0.52
N CYS A 244 4.07 5.04 1.29
CA CYS A 244 5.36 5.55 1.76
C CYS A 244 6.07 4.48 2.58
N PHE A 245 5.41 3.93 3.59
CA PHE A 245 6.03 2.91 4.46
C PHE A 245 6.44 1.65 3.69
N ALA A 246 5.72 1.33 2.62
CA ALA A 246 6.09 0.23 1.75
C ALA A 246 7.38 0.51 0.97
N GLN A 247 7.52 1.73 0.42
CA GLN A 247 8.62 2.14 -0.46
C GLN A 247 9.87 2.62 0.27
N ARG A 248 9.73 3.18 1.47
CA ARG A 248 10.78 3.92 2.18
C ARG A 248 10.80 3.63 3.67
N ASN A 249 11.91 3.93 4.34
CA ASN A 249 12.07 3.74 5.79
C ASN A 249 11.99 5.04 6.59
N ASP A 250 12.07 6.19 5.92
CA ASP A 250 12.11 7.54 6.49
C ASP A 250 10.78 8.28 6.30
N CYS A 251 9.68 7.53 6.25
CA CYS A 251 8.36 8.11 6.21
C CYS A 251 8.08 8.82 7.52
N PRO A 252 7.49 10.03 7.49
CA PRO A 252 7.00 10.64 8.70
C PRO A 252 5.94 9.68 9.26
N ASP A 253 6.32 8.91 10.27
CA ASP A 253 5.36 8.20 11.07
C ASP A 253 4.44 9.29 11.60
N VAL A 254 3.17 9.21 11.23
CA VAL A 254 2.14 9.99 11.91
C VAL A 254 1.98 9.29 13.25
N VAL A 255 3.03 9.32 14.07
CA VAL A 255 3.11 8.78 15.43
C VAL A 255 1.79 9.17 16.10
N PRO A 256 1.10 8.29 16.84
CA PRO A 256 -0.12 8.64 17.56
C PRO A 256 0.08 10.00 18.23
N ILE A 257 -0.67 11.00 17.76
CA ILE A 257 -0.18 12.37 17.59
C ILE A 257 0.55 12.86 18.85
N GLU A 258 1.88 12.88 18.80
CA GLU A 258 2.68 13.62 19.77
C GLU A 258 2.51 15.10 19.42
N ILE A 259 1.37 15.69 19.82
CA ILE A 259 1.09 17.07 19.45
C ILE A 259 1.98 18.00 20.26
N TYR A 260 2.84 18.73 19.55
CA TYR A 260 3.64 19.80 20.12
C TYR A 260 2.78 21.04 20.31
N HIS A 261 2.82 21.63 21.50
CA HIS A 261 2.09 22.85 21.84
C HIS A 261 2.99 23.85 22.55
N GLN A 262 2.77 25.13 22.26
CA GLN A 262 3.41 26.22 22.99
C GLN A 262 2.59 26.60 24.22
N VAL A 263 3.28 26.88 25.34
CA VAL A 263 2.64 27.36 26.56
C VAL A 263 2.52 28.87 26.57
N LYS A 264 1.30 29.36 26.85
CA LYS A 264 1.02 30.79 27.03
C LYS A 264 0.97 31.17 28.51
N ILE A 265 1.85 32.07 28.92
CA ILE A 265 1.92 32.57 30.29
C ILE A 265 1.47 34.03 30.36
N SER A 266 0.66 34.35 31.38
CA SER A 266 0.36 35.73 31.75
C SER A 266 1.59 36.35 32.45
N LYS A 267 2.34 37.20 31.74
CA LYS A 267 3.46 38.03 32.24
C LYS A 267 4.35 37.38 33.31
N GLY A 268 5.36 36.63 32.86
CA GLY A 268 6.62 36.42 33.61
C GLY A 268 6.69 35.28 34.64
N LYS A 269 5.62 34.53 34.94
CA LYS A 269 5.67 33.42 35.91
C LYS A 269 5.53 32.04 35.26
N ALA A 270 6.51 31.15 35.44
CA ALA A 270 6.46 29.78 34.93
C ALA A 270 5.17 29.03 35.35
N VAL A 271 4.69 28.12 34.50
CA VAL A 271 3.50 27.29 34.79
C VAL A 271 3.96 25.95 35.36
N ASN A 272 3.37 25.54 36.48
CA ASN A 272 3.72 24.29 37.15
C ASN A 272 3.08 23.08 36.45
N LEU A 273 3.90 22.05 36.22
CA LEU A 273 3.43 20.71 35.91
C LEU A 273 2.99 20.02 37.20
N ARG A 274 1.79 19.46 37.18
CA ARG A 274 1.18 18.77 38.33
C ARG A 274 1.35 17.27 38.23
N SER A 275 1.53 16.58 39.35
CA SER A 275 1.62 15.10 39.37
C SER A 275 0.29 14.41 39.03
N LYS A 276 -0.84 15.11 39.20
CA LYS A 276 -2.21 14.65 38.93
C LYS A 276 -3.04 15.82 38.35
N PRO A 277 -4.18 15.59 37.67
CA PRO A 277 -4.95 16.64 36.99
C PRO A 277 -5.84 17.47 37.94
N PHE A 278 -5.28 17.98 39.03
CA PHE A 278 -5.97 18.88 39.97
C PHE A 278 -5.01 19.94 40.52
N LYS A 279 -5.54 21.06 41.02
CA LYS A 279 -4.76 22.29 41.26
C LYS A 279 -3.74 22.15 42.38
N GLU A 280 -4.04 21.34 43.38
CA GLU A 280 -3.28 21.16 44.62
C GLU A 280 -2.27 20.01 44.52
N ALA A 281 -2.25 19.28 43.39
CA ALA A 281 -1.31 18.18 43.20
C ALA A 281 0.15 18.66 43.26
N LYS A 282 1.04 17.79 43.75
CA LYS A 282 2.48 18.04 43.86
C LYS A 282 3.04 18.56 42.52
N THR A 283 3.79 19.65 42.56
CA THR A 283 4.53 20.17 41.41
C THR A 283 5.68 19.22 41.07
N VAL A 284 5.73 18.76 39.82
CA VAL A 284 6.75 17.83 39.30
C VAL A 284 7.66 18.47 38.26
N GLY A 285 7.40 19.73 37.91
CA GLY A 285 8.19 20.51 36.98
C GLY A 285 7.55 21.87 36.74
N SER A 286 8.20 22.70 35.92
CA SER A 286 7.69 23.99 35.49
C SER A 286 8.05 24.26 34.04
N ILE A 287 7.23 25.07 33.37
CA ILE A 287 7.33 25.41 31.96
C ILE A 287 7.40 26.93 31.82
N LYS A 288 8.34 27.44 31.02
CA LYS A 288 8.51 28.88 30.74
C LYS A 288 7.62 29.32 29.56
N ASN A 289 7.44 30.63 29.41
CA ASN A 289 6.63 31.17 28.33
C ASN A 289 7.25 30.85 26.96
N GLY A 290 6.44 30.33 26.03
CA GLY A 290 6.91 29.95 24.70
C GLY A 290 7.64 28.60 24.63
N GLU A 291 7.82 27.89 25.76
CA GLU A 291 8.34 26.52 25.70
C GLU A 291 7.34 25.60 25.00
N ILE A 292 7.91 24.71 24.18
CA ILE A 292 7.17 23.69 23.44
C ILE A 292 7.09 22.43 24.33
N VAL A 293 5.88 21.91 24.50
CA VAL A 293 5.62 20.68 25.22
C VAL A 293 4.99 19.63 24.31
N THR A 294 5.28 18.37 24.56
CA THR A 294 4.64 17.24 23.88
C THR A 294 3.43 16.78 24.66
N ILE A 295 2.24 16.75 24.05
CA ILE A 295 1.05 16.15 24.64
C ILE A 295 1.09 14.63 24.46
N LYS A 296 0.94 13.87 25.55
CA LYS A 296 0.93 12.40 25.54
C LYS A 296 -0.48 11.80 25.67
N CYS A 297 -1.38 12.47 26.39
CA CYS A 297 -2.77 12.04 26.54
C CYS A 297 -3.62 13.17 27.15
N GLN A 298 -4.95 13.04 27.08
CA GLN A 298 -5.92 13.96 27.68
C GLN A 298 -6.77 13.31 28.78
N THR A 299 -7.20 14.10 29.76
CA THR A 299 -8.09 13.68 30.85
C THR A 299 -8.94 14.84 31.34
N THR A 300 -10.00 14.52 32.07
CA THR A 300 -10.75 15.49 32.87
C THR A 300 -10.15 15.60 34.26
N GLY A 301 -10.16 16.81 34.80
CA GLY A 301 -9.64 17.14 36.12
C GLY A 301 -10.37 18.32 36.75
N ASP A 302 -9.70 19.02 37.65
CA ASP A 302 -10.26 20.23 38.28
C ASP A 302 -10.59 21.31 37.26
N LEU A 303 -11.58 22.12 37.60
CA LEU A 303 -11.88 23.35 36.89
C LEU A 303 -10.77 24.39 37.15
N VAL A 304 -10.06 24.78 36.10
CA VAL A 304 -9.00 25.80 36.12
C VAL A 304 -9.38 26.95 35.21
N GLY A 305 -9.22 28.18 35.70
CA GLY A 305 -9.41 29.41 34.93
C GLY A 305 -10.15 30.50 35.69
N LYS A 306 -10.45 31.60 34.98
CA LYS A 306 -11.18 32.75 35.52
C LYS A 306 -12.32 33.13 34.57
N SER A 307 -13.48 33.46 35.14
CA SER A 307 -14.67 33.95 34.43
C SER A 307 -15.07 33.04 33.25
N SER A 308 -15.20 33.57 32.03
CA SER A 308 -15.59 32.84 30.82
C SER A 308 -14.49 31.92 30.25
N LYS A 309 -13.25 32.01 30.73
CA LYS A 309 -12.12 31.18 30.27
C LYS A 309 -11.74 30.16 31.35
N LYS A 310 -12.56 29.11 31.50
CA LYS A 310 -12.36 28.01 32.45
C LYS A 310 -12.54 26.65 31.77
N THR A 311 -11.77 25.65 32.18
CA THR A 311 -11.83 24.31 31.60
C THR A 311 -11.57 23.23 32.64
N LYS A 312 -12.23 22.08 32.49
CA LYS A 312 -11.91 20.84 33.22
C LYS A 312 -10.97 19.93 32.44
N LEU A 313 -10.55 20.33 31.24
CA LEU A 313 -9.66 19.53 30.41
C LEU A 313 -8.20 19.73 30.81
N TRP A 314 -7.50 18.61 30.89
CA TRP A 314 -6.08 18.52 31.24
C TRP A 314 -5.37 17.58 30.26
N SER A 315 -4.09 17.82 30.06
CA SER A 315 -3.21 16.94 29.28
C SER A 315 -2.04 16.51 30.13
N HIS A 316 -1.63 15.24 30.00
CA HIS A 316 -0.32 14.81 30.47
C HIS A 316 0.71 15.20 29.39
N VAL A 317 1.67 16.03 29.75
CA VAL A 317 2.65 16.61 28.84
C VAL A 317 4.08 16.22 29.24
N GLN A 318 4.99 16.32 28.29
CA GLN A 318 6.42 16.07 28.47
C GLN A 318 7.24 17.25 27.92
N ILE A 319 8.29 17.62 28.66
CA ILE A 319 9.30 18.60 28.25
C ILE A 319 10.69 18.10 28.67
N GLY A 320 11.52 17.73 27.70
CA GLY A 320 12.75 16.98 27.96
C GLY A 320 12.46 15.74 28.82
N ASN A 321 13.14 15.63 29.96
CA ASN A 321 12.97 14.51 30.91
C ASN A 321 11.84 14.72 31.94
N LYS A 322 11.19 15.88 31.94
CA LYS A 322 10.11 16.20 32.89
C LYS A 322 8.76 15.84 32.28
N LYS A 323 7.86 15.30 33.11
CA LYS A 323 6.48 14.96 32.70
C LYS A 323 5.49 15.27 33.81
N GLY A 324 4.28 15.66 33.43
CA GLY A 324 3.20 15.93 34.37
C GLY A 324 1.94 16.45 33.68
N TYR A 325 0.91 16.73 34.46
CA TYR A 325 -0.36 17.25 34.01
C TYR A 325 -0.36 18.77 33.92
N LEU A 326 -0.98 19.29 32.86
CA LEU A 326 -1.17 20.70 32.57
C LEU A 326 -2.61 20.95 32.12
N SER A 327 -3.26 21.98 32.66
CA SER A 327 -4.62 22.35 32.23
C SER A 327 -4.60 22.99 30.83
N HIS A 328 -5.64 22.70 30.03
CA HIS A 328 -5.79 23.24 28.66
C HIS A 328 -5.86 24.76 28.59
N ILE A 329 -6.13 25.45 29.71
CA ILE A 329 -6.06 26.92 29.75
C ILE A 329 -4.68 27.46 29.37
N TYR A 330 -3.63 26.65 29.52
CA TYR A 330 -2.25 26.98 29.18
C TYR A 330 -1.83 26.47 27.79
N LEU A 331 -2.74 25.84 27.04
CA LEU A 331 -2.54 25.24 25.71
C LEU A 331 -3.48 25.90 24.69
N PRO A 332 -3.24 27.16 24.29
CA PRO A 332 -4.22 27.98 23.56
C PRO A 332 -4.60 27.45 22.18
N ASP A 333 -3.70 26.68 21.54
CA ASP A 333 -3.90 26.15 20.19
C ASP A 333 -4.42 24.71 20.20
N ILE A 334 -4.72 24.13 21.37
CA ILE A 334 -5.16 22.73 21.47
C ILE A 334 -6.48 22.44 20.76
N ASN A 335 -7.31 23.47 20.59
CA ASN A 335 -8.56 23.37 19.85
C ASN A 335 -8.38 23.46 18.32
N LYS A 336 -7.21 23.90 17.83
CA LYS A 336 -6.89 23.89 16.40
C LYS A 336 -6.48 22.48 15.93
N THR A 337 -6.07 21.64 16.86
CA THR A 337 -5.95 20.21 16.63
C THR A 337 -7.29 19.55 16.91
N ASN A 338 -7.65 18.52 16.15
CA ASN A 338 -8.85 17.75 16.43
C ASN A 338 -8.62 16.97 17.74
N ILE A 339 -9.11 17.53 18.85
CA ILE A 339 -8.92 17.02 20.22
C ILE A 339 -9.28 15.53 20.35
N LYS A 340 -10.18 15.02 19.49
CA LYS A 340 -10.58 13.61 19.41
C LYS A 340 -9.41 12.67 19.12
N ASP A 341 -8.36 13.18 18.49
CA ASP A 341 -7.23 12.38 18.04
C ASP A 341 -6.14 12.26 19.14
N ILE A 342 -6.30 12.95 20.27
CA ILE A 342 -5.47 12.79 21.46
C ILE A 342 -5.98 11.60 22.28
N PRO A 343 -5.16 10.57 22.58
CA PRO A 343 -5.61 9.44 23.36
C PRO A 343 -5.98 9.84 24.80
N ALA A 344 -6.96 9.16 25.39
CA ALA A 344 -7.32 9.35 26.80
C ALA A 344 -6.20 8.85 27.72
N CYS A 345 -5.94 9.56 28.82
CA CYS A 345 -4.96 9.13 29.81
C CYS A 345 -5.44 7.85 30.49
N LYS A 346 -4.58 6.83 30.51
CA LYS A 346 -4.83 5.59 31.26
C LYS A 346 -5.05 5.93 32.73
N LYS A 347 -6.17 5.48 33.30
CA LYS A 347 -6.38 5.52 34.75
C LYS A 347 -5.28 4.66 35.39
N LYS A 348 -4.47 5.27 36.24
CA LYS A 348 -3.47 4.57 37.05
C LYS A 348 -4.06 4.18 38.38
#